data_AF-A0A963WCM4-F1
#
_entry.id   AF-A0A963WCM4-F1
#
_cell.length_a   1.000
_cell.length_b   1.000
_cell.length_c   1.000
_cell.angle_alpha   90.00
_cell.angle_beta   90.00
_cell.angle_gamma   90.00
#
_symmetry.space_group_name_H-M   'P 1'
#
loop_
_entity.id
_entity.type
_entity.pdbx_description
1 polymer ?
#
loop_
_entity_poly.entity_id
_entity_poly.type
_entity_poly.pdbx_seq_one_letter_code
_entity_poly.pdbx_strand_id
1 'polypeptide(L)'
;MSADTLCQTPFGALRLQRYPTRRDEPLQAWCGADLLLLEELHRLGAGGEQLLVVNDEHGALAIPPAAGQLWTDSALAALALAHNLEANGRPAI
;
A
#
# COMPACT_ATOMS: atom_id res chain seq x y z
N MET A 1 19.80 3.23 10.25
CA MET A 1 18.85 2.13 10.57
C MET A 1 17.66 2.35 9.67
N SER A 2 17.33 1.38 8.83
CA SER A 2 16.21 1.48 7.90
C SER A 2 14.92 1.03 8.58
N ALA A 3 13.80 1.62 8.17
CA ALA A 3 12.47 1.25 8.63
C ALA A 3 12.13 -0.20 8.25
N ASP A 4 11.19 -0.79 8.99
CA ASP A 4 10.63 -2.07 8.62
C ASP A 4 9.92 -1.97 7.26
N THR A 5 10.03 -3.05 6.48
CA THR A 5 9.41 -3.18 5.17
C THR A 5 8.31 -4.23 5.16
N LEU A 6 8.15 -5.00 6.25
CA LEU A 6 7.07 -5.97 6.39
C LEU A 6 5.87 -5.31 7.08
N CYS A 7 4.88 -4.91 6.28
CA CYS A 7 3.62 -4.39 6.79
C CYS A 7 2.68 -5.54 7.14
N GLN A 8 2.22 -5.61 8.39
CA GLN A 8 1.20 -6.56 8.81
C GLN A 8 -0.18 -5.93 8.71
N THR A 9 -1.08 -6.58 7.98
CA THR A 9 -2.46 -6.13 7.79
C THR A 9 -3.44 -7.29 8.00
N PRO A 10 -4.73 -7.01 8.25
CA PRO A 10 -5.78 -8.04 8.27
C PRO A 10 -5.94 -8.81 6.95
N PHE A 11 -5.42 -8.29 5.83
CA PHE A 11 -5.45 -8.93 4.51
C PHE A 11 -4.18 -9.76 4.23
N GLY A 12 -3.28 -9.88 5.20
CA GLY A 12 -2.00 -10.57 5.10
C GLY A 12 -0.80 -9.65 5.25
N ALA A 13 0.39 -10.25 5.33
CA ALA A 13 1.65 -9.53 5.39
C ALA A 13 2.16 -9.18 3.98
N LEU A 14 2.59 -7.93 3.79
CA LEU A 14 3.08 -7.40 2.52
C LEU A 14 4.44 -6.75 2.72
N ARG A 15 5.30 -6.85 1.69
CA ARG A 15 6.56 -6.13 1.65
C ARG A 15 6.33 -4.77 1.00
N LEU A 16 6.32 -3.70 1.79
CA LEU A 16 6.12 -2.34 1.31
C LEU A 16 7.38 -1.50 1.57
N GLN A 17 7.80 -0.77 0.56
CA GLN A 17 8.95 0.14 0.62
C GLN A 17 8.60 1.50 0.07
N ARG A 18 9.20 2.56 0.64
CA ARG A 18 9.04 3.90 0.09
C ARG A 18 9.73 4.00 -1.26
N TYR A 19 9.13 4.78 -2.15
CA TYR A 19 9.71 5.09 -3.46
C TYR A 19 10.10 6.57 -3.56
N PRO A 20 11.26 6.91 -4.17
CA PRO A 20 12.31 5.99 -4.62
C PRO A 20 13.02 5.30 -3.44
N THR A 21 13.47 4.06 -3.64
CA THR A 21 14.18 3.30 -2.61
C THR A 21 15.48 3.99 -2.18
N ARG A 22 15.71 4.09 -0.87
CA ARG A 22 16.93 4.66 -0.28
C ARG A 22 17.58 3.66 0.68
N ARG A 23 18.91 3.70 0.76
CA ARG A 23 19.69 2.75 1.59
C ARG A 23 19.35 2.85 3.08
N ASP A 24 19.24 4.08 3.58
CA ASP A 24 18.96 4.40 4.98
C ASP A 24 17.61 5.14 5.08
N GLU A 25 16.53 4.46 4.67
CA GLU A 25 15.18 5.02 4.71
C GLU A 25 14.60 4.93 6.14
N PRO A 26 14.42 6.03 6.88
CA PRO A 26 13.92 5.98 8.25
C PRO A 26 12.39 5.85 8.33
N LEU A 27 11.67 6.10 7.24
CA LEU A 27 10.21 6.09 7.21
C LEU A 27 9.64 4.81 6.59
N GLN A 28 8.53 4.35 7.13
CA GLN A 28 7.75 3.26 6.56
C GLN A 28 6.97 3.74 5.32
N ALA A 29 6.58 2.79 4.47
CA ALA A 29 5.69 3.04 3.34
C ALA A 29 4.20 3.18 3.74
N TRP A 30 3.90 2.99 5.02
CA TRP A 30 2.56 3.11 5.58
C TRP A 30 2.62 3.94 6.86
N CYS A 31 1.45 4.36 7.32
CA CYS A 31 1.25 5.03 8.60
C CYS A 31 0.12 4.37 9.40
N GLY A 32 -0.13 4.87 10.61
CA GLY A 32 -1.20 4.35 11.46
C GLY A 32 -2.61 4.57 10.89
N ALA A 33 -2.81 5.61 10.08
CA ALA A 33 -4.10 5.85 9.43
C ALA A 33 -4.41 4.78 8.37
N ASP A 34 -3.38 4.33 7.63
CA ASP A 34 -3.55 3.26 6.63
C ASP A 34 -4.01 1.97 7.32
N LEU A 35 -3.34 1.60 8.41
CA LEU A 35 -3.68 0.40 9.17
C LEU A 35 -5.09 0.46 9.76
N LEU A 36 -5.49 1.62 10.31
CA LEU A 36 -6.84 1.82 10.83
C LEU A 36 -7.92 1.62 9.76
N LEU A 37 -7.69 2.14 8.55
CA LEU A 37 -8.63 1.98 7.43
C LEU A 37 -8.69 0.52 6.96
N LEU A 38 -7.57 -0.21 6.93
CA LEU A 38 -7.54 -1.62 6.57
C LEU A 38 -8.24 -2.51 7.61
N GLU A 39 -8.09 -2.21 8.90
CA GLU A 39 -8.84 -2.87 9.96
C GLU A 39 -10.34 -2.69 9.79
N GLU A 40 -10.78 -1.46 9.51
CA GLU A 40 -12.19 -1.17 9.31
C GLU A 40 -12.75 -1.81 8.04
N LEU A 41 -12.01 -1.77 6.91
CA LEU A 41 -12.39 -2.47 5.69
C LEU A 41 -12.56 -3.98 5.93
N HIS A 42 -11.60 -4.58 6.63
CA HIS A 42 -11.68 -6.01 6.96
C HIS A 42 -12.88 -6.32 7.86
N ARG A 43 -13.14 -5.48 8.88
CA ARG A 43 -14.30 -5.61 9.77
C ARG A 43 -15.63 -5.55 9.01
N LEU A 44 -15.70 -4.73 7.96
CA LEU A 44 -16.87 -4.61 7.08
C LEU A 44 -16.96 -5.73 6.04
N GLY A 45 -15.96 -6.61 5.94
CA GLY A 45 -15.86 -7.60 4.86
C GLY A 45 -15.71 -6.97 3.48
N ALA A 46 -15.15 -5.75 3.43
CA ALA A 46 -14.97 -4.98 2.21
C ALA A 46 -13.53 -5.13 1.69
N GLY A 47 -13.41 -5.29 0.38
CA GLY A 47 -12.15 -5.53 -0.33
C GLY A 47 -12.44 -5.89 -1.78
N GLY A 48 -11.43 -5.80 -2.65
CA GLY A 48 -11.52 -6.16 -4.04
C GLY A 48 -11.66 -4.99 -5.00
N GLU A 49 -11.88 -5.34 -6.26
CA GLU A 49 -11.84 -4.48 -7.45
C GLU A 49 -12.83 -3.31 -7.44
N GLN A 50 -13.87 -3.35 -6.59
CA GLN A 50 -14.85 -2.28 -6.45
C GLN A 50 -14.33 -1.07 -5.65
N LEU A 51 -13.18 -1.19 -4.99
CA LEU A 51 -12.60 -0.10 -4.21
C LEU A 51 -11.87 0.89 -5.11
N LEU A 52 -12.20 2.17 -4.93
CA LEU A 52 -11.38 3.29 -5.37
C LEU A 52 -10.57 3.79 -4.18
N VAL A 53 -9.24 3.72 -4.29
CA VAL A 53 -8.32 4.29 -3.32
C VAL A 53 -7.85 5.65 -3.83
N VAL A 54 -7.84 6.64 -2.94
CA VAL A 54 -7.49 8.03 -3.26
C VAL A 54 -6.22 8.42 -2.50
N ASN A 55 -5.23 8.93 -3.22
CA ASN A 55 -3.99 9.50 -2.65
C ASN A 55 -3.21 8.54 -1.74
N ASP A 56 -3.13 7.26 -2.13
CA ASP A 56 -2.24 6.29 -1.49
C ASP A 56 -0.80 6.46 -2.00
N GLU A 57 0.09 6.90 -1.12
CA GLU A 57 1.45 7.30 -1.49
C GLU A 57 2.35 6.13 -1.92
N HIS A 58 2.21 4.95 -1.31
CA HIS A 58 3.10 3.81 -1.55
C HIS A 58 2.35 2.49 -1.75
N GLY A 59 1.03 2.52 -1.94
CA GLY A 59 0.22 1.31 -2.13
C GLY A 59 -0.18 0.62 -0.82
N ALA A 60 -0.03 1.29 0.32
CA ALA A 60 -0.35 0.70 1.62
C ALA A 60 -1.86 0.46 1.81
N LEU A 61 -2.71 1.22 1.12
CA LEU A 61 -4.17 1.09 1.15
C LEU A 61 -4.71 0.30 -0.04
N ALA A 62 -4.11 0.44 -1.22
CA ALA A 62 -4.59 -0.19 -2.45
C ALA A 62 -4.22 -1.68 -2.53
N ILE A 63 -3.00 -2.05 -2.14
CA ILE A 63 -2.48 -3.40 -2.33
C ILE A 63 -3.15 -4.43 -1.41
N PRO A 64 -3.26 -4.22 -0.07
CA PRO A 64 -3.77 -5.25 0.82
C PRO A 64 -5.19 -5.72 0.52
N PRO A 65 -6.19 -4.84 0.34
CA PRO A 65 -7.54 -5.25 0.02
C PRO A 65 -7.70 -5.59 -1.48
N ALA A 66 -6.65 -5.50 -2.30
CA ALA A 66 -6.71 -5.65 -3.76
C ALA A 66 -7.73 -4.69 -4.40
N ALA A 67 -7.55 -3.39 -4.16
CA ALA A 67 -8.37 -2.35 -4.78
C ALA A 67 -8.22 -2.38 -6.31
N GLY A 68 -9.29 -2.05 -7.03
CA GLY A 68 -9.29 -2.10 -8.50
C GLY A 68 -8.93 -0.78 -9.17
N GLN A 69 -8.90 0.33 -8.42
CA GLN A 69 -8.52 1.64 -8.95
C GLN A 69 -7.76 2.48 -7.92
N LEU A 70 -6.74 3.20 -8.40
CA LEU A 70 -6.07 4.28 -7.68
C LEU A 70 -6.36 5.61 -8.39
N TRP A 71 -6.79 6.62 -7.64
CA TRP A 71 -6.82 8.01 -8.09
C TRP A 71 -5.80 8.84 -7.30
N THR A 72 -4.85 9.43 -8.03
CA THR A 72 -3.81 10.29 -7.46
C THR A 72 -3.34 11.31 -8.49
N ASP A 73 -2.89 12.47 -8.02
CA ASP A 73 -2.18 13.48 -8.81
C ASP A 73 -0.65 13.35 -8.71
N SER A 74 -0.15 12.34 -7.99
CA SER A 74 1.27 12.09 -7.76
C SER A 74 1.82 10.99 -8.66
N ALA A 75 2.64 11.38 -9.64
CA ALA A 75 3.38 10.44 -10.47
C ALA A 75 4.33 9.55 -9.64
N LEU A 76 4.86 10.07 -8.52
CA LEU A 76 5.67 9.28 -7.60
C LEU A 76 4.84 8.22 -6.87
N ALA A 77 3.61 8.52 -6.49
CA ALA A 77 2.71 7.54 -5.87
C ALA A 77 2.35 6.41 -6.84
N ALA A 78 2.08 6.75 -8.11
CA ALA A 78 1.84 5.74 -9.15
C ALA A 78 3.05 4.81 -9.34
N LEU A 79 4.27 5.35 -9.35
CA LEU A 79 5.50 4.56 -9.43
C LEU A 79 5.74 3.72 -8.17
N ALA A 80 5.45 4.27 -6.99
CA ALA A 80 5.56 3.58 -5.71
C ALA A 80 4.61 2.38 -5.64
N LEU A 81 3.36 2.57 -6.07
CA LEU A 81 2.37 1.51 -6.17
C LEU A 81 2.87 0.40 -7.10
N ALA A 82 3.29 0.74 -8.32
CA ALA A 82 3.78 -0.24 -9.29
C ALA A 82 4.97 -1.06 -8.72
N HIS A 83 5.90 -0.39 -8.05
CA HIS A 83 7.04 -1.03 -7.40
C HIS A 83 6.61 -2.02 -6.31
N ASN A 84 5.69 -1.61 -5.43
CA ASN A 84 5.23 -2.47 -4.34
C ASN A 84 4.28 -3.58 -4.83
N LEU A 85 3.53 -3.38 -5.91
CA LEU A 85 2.76 -4.47 -6.56
C LEU A 85 3.69 -5.55 -7.10
N GLU A 86 4.75 -5.16 -7.83
CA GLU A 86 5.77 -6.07 -8.34
C GLU A 86 6.45 -6.84 -7.21
N ALA A 87 6.87 -6.14 -6.14
CA ALA A 87 7.52 -6.74 -4.98
C ALA A 87 6.65 -7.78 -4.24
N ASN A 88 5.32 -7.71 -4.38
CA ASN A 88 4.37 -8.63 -3.78
C ASN A 88 3.73 -9.59 -4.79
N GLY A 89 4.17 -9.60 -6.06
CA GLY A 89 3.61 -10.45 -7.10
C GLY A 89 2.12 -10.21 -7.37
N ARG A 90 1.67 -8.96 -7.23
CA ARG A 90 0.27 -8.54 -7.41
C ARG A 90 0.09 -7.92 -8.82
N PRO A 91 -1.10 -8.05 -9.44
CA PRO A 91 -1.38 -7.43 -10.73
C PRO A 91 -1.43 -5.90 -10.62
N ALA A 92 -1.33 -5.23 -11.77
CA ALA A 92 -1.53 -3.77 -11.85
C ALA A 92 -2.98 -3.39 -11.47
N ILE A 93 -3.13 -2.19 -10.92
CA ILE A 93 -4.38 -1.52 -10.52
C ILE A 93 -4.59 -0.31 -11.44
#